data_AF-A0A833R5M1-F1
#
_entry.id   AF-A0A833R5M1-F1
#
_cell.length_a   1.000
_cell.length_b   1.000
_cell.length_c   1.000
_cell.angle_alpha   90.00
_cell.angle_beta   90.00
_cell.angle_gamma   90.00
#
_symmetry.space_group_name_H-M   'P 1'
#
loop_
_entity.id
_entity.type
_entity.pdbx_description
1 polymer ?
#
loop_
_entity_poly.entity_id
_entity_poly.type
_entity_poly.pdbx_seq_one_letter_code
_entity_poly.pdbx_strand_id
1 'polypeptide(L)'
;MKMKDMFSSVITCGKASQRMATNKMKRFGSKKSHSWWWDSHISPKNSRWLDDNLQEMDKQVKEMLVLIEEEGDSFAKKAEMYYERRPQLVSHVENFYRMYRALAERYDNVTGELRKSMQLQPQHNSPNGSDSPHGSDSSSPEKKPHQRKGGQAAGFEFFLGSDVSKKGSNDGSESESESESDSGSESDQNGNEIGIGFELNERIRELEEELKGAKERIRFLEEEKLKCDTEASSHKTSDALEADLLANRHEMEYLRGAMEVANEKFEVELSSRDSEIGKLREDFESASRRFSEEKSSLEAKILGMQGSSEELRIEMEKIMQEKRVLESRVLELEQVVSDLKASAQISDETFLKEKCNLDSKIMELANANANLEAKIEQLELHASDTENRVSQLNETVTTLNKELSMRADEILALNSQVDKRTIEILTLNSQLDERANEILALNSQLELHEEEKNSLGVKVKTMEVHLHELHLEHAKLITEIEAVKREAVDFKGRIKELEKEIERQSMVISENAEGKREAIRQLCMSVEYYRDGYCQLREIIKGHKRHFVMVN
;
A
#
# COMPACT_ATOMS: atom_id res chain seq x y z
N MET A 1 -45.36 25.91 21.49
CA MET A 1 -45.41 24.43 21.46
C MET A 1 -44.43 23.97 20.38
N LYS A 2 -43.41 23.16 20.73
CA LYS A 2 -42.24 22.73 19.89
C LYS A 2 -41.02 23.67 19.83
N MET A 3 -40.55 24.14 20.99
CA MET A 3 -39.16 24.62 21.13
C MET A 3 -38.66 24.40 22.57
N LYS A 4 -38.98 23.23 23.15
CA LYS A 4 -38.50 22.81 24.47
C LYS A 4 -37.94 21.37 24.52
N ASP A 5 -37.98 20.63 23.41
CA ASP A 5 -37.53 19.22 23.37
C ASP A 5 -36.14 18.99 22.74
N MET A 6 -35.41 20.05 22.35
CA MET A 6 -34.03 19.90 21.83
C MET A 6 -32.92 20.24 22.82
N PHE A 7 -33.25 20.78 24.01
CA PHE A 7 -32.26 21.16 25.02
C PHE A 7 -32.16 20.20 26.22
N SER A 8 -32.88 19.08 26.20
CA SER A 8 -32.84 18.07 27.28
C SER A 8 -32.11 16.76 26.91
N SER A 9 -31.36 16.72 25.80
CA SER A 9 -30.64 15.50 25.37
C SER A 9 -29.11 15.63 25.25
N VAL A 10 -28.51 16.75 25.70
CA VAL A 10 -27.04 16.93 25.69
C VAL A 10 -26.46 17.07 27.11
N ILE A 11 -27.29 17.12 28.16
CA ILE A 11 -26.85 17.10 29.56
C ILE A 11 -27.45 15.89 30.29
N THR A 12 -27.25 14.69 29.75
CA THR A 12 -27.28 13.41 30.48
C THR A 12 -26.63 12.32 29.63
N CYS A 13 -25.33 12.42 29.39
CA CYS A 13 -24.47 11.25 29.22
C CYS A 13 -23.00 11.59 29.51
N GLY A 14 -22.77 12.47 30.49
CA GLY A 14 -21.57 12.37 31.31
C GLY A 14 -21.81 11.26 32.32
N LYS A 15 -20.95 10.23 32.31
CA LYS A 15 -20.97 8.98 33.12
C LYS A 15 -21.51 7.72 32.41
N ALA A 16 -20.90 7.33 31.28
CA ALA A 16 -20.84 5.91 30.89
C ALA A 16 -19.76 5.65 29.81
N SER A 17 -18.49 5.91 30.08
CA SER A 17 -17.40 5.21 29.38
C SER A 17 -16.06 5.39 30.10
N GLN A 18 -16.03 4.95 31.36
CA GLN A 18 -14.78 4.76 32.11
C GLN A 18 -14.76 3.29 32.54
N ARG A 19 -14.46 2.41 31.59
CA ARG A 19 -14.11 0.99 31.76
C ARG A 19 -13.84 0.40 30.39
N MET A 20 -12.66 0.64 29.85
CA MET A 20 -12.00 -0.30 28.93
C MET A 20 -10.54 -0.40 29.34
N ALA A 21 -10.10 -1.65 29.40
CA ALA A 21 -8.94 -2.12 30.12
C ALA A 21 -7.62 -1.45 29.71
N THR A 22 -6.76 -1.24 30.71
CA THR A 22 -5.31 -1.18 30.52
C THR A 22 -4.87 -2.43 29.78
N ASN A 23 -4.61 -2.33 28.48
CA ASN A 23 -4.05 -3.42 27.70
C ASN A 23 -2.56 -3.54 28.06
N LYS A 24 -2.27 -4.27 29.15
CA LYS A 24 -0.94 -4.79 29.40
C LYS A 24 -0.60 -5.68 28.21
N MET A 25 0.34 -5.23 27.36
CA MET A 25 1.02 -6.08 26.39
C MET A 25 1.55 -7.32 27.13
N LYS A 26 0.81 -8.41 27.00
CA LYS A 26 1.23 -9.74 27.40
C LYS A 26 2.43 -10.05 26.51
N ARG A 27 3.64 -10.10 27.09
CA ARG A 27 4.80 -10.74 26.47
C ARG A 27 4.38 -12.15 26.07
N PHE A 28 4.07 -12.34 24.80
CA PHE A 28 4.12 -13.67 24.19
C PHE A 28 5.59 -14.06 24.17
N GLY A 29 6.01 -14.86 25.15
CA GLY A 29 7.18 -15.69 24.97
C GLY A 29 6.84 -16.69 23.88
N SER A 30 7.18 -16.37 22.63
CA SER A 30 7.15 -17.36 21.56
C SER A 30 8.27 -18.36 21.84
N LYS A 31 7.84 -19.59 22.15
CA LYS A 31 8.73 -20.74 22.15
C LYS A 31 9.27 -20.90 20.73
N LYS A 32 10.60 -21.00 20.66
CA LYS A 32 11.43 -21.21 19.48
C LYS A 32 10.86 -22.30 18.58
N SER A 33 10.56 -21.91 17.34
CA SER A 33 10.61 -22.80 16.17
C SER A 33 11.19 -22.00 15.01
N HIS A 34 12.45 -21.57 15.18
CA HIS A 34 13.21 -20.95 14.10
C HIS A 34 13.87 -22.07 13.29
N SER A 35 13.45 -22.16 12.03
CA SER A 35 14.01 -22.95 10.95
C SER A 35 15.53 -23.15 11.06
N TRP A 36 15.97 -24.41 11.14
CA TRP A 36 17.35 -24.86 11.36
C TRP A 36 18.44 -24.27 10.44
N TRP A 37 18.07 -23.68 9.30
CA TRP A 37 19.02 -23.03 8.41
C TRP A 37 19.27 -21.55 8.74
N TRP A 38 18.34 -20.87 9.42
CA TRP A 38 18.52 -19.48 9.87
C TRP A 38 19.45 -19.37 11.08
N ASP A 39 19.50 -20.41 11.93
CA ASP A 39 20.28 -20.42 13.18
C ASP A 39 21.77 -20.78 12.95
N SER A 40 22.15 -21.30 11.78
CA SER A 40 23.54 -21.74 11.52
C SER A 40 24.42 -20.70 10.82
N HIS A 41 23.86 -19.73 10.10
CA HIS A 41 24.65 -18.74 9.34
C HIS A 41 24.64 -17.33 9.92
N ILE A 42 23.77 -17.06 10.89
CA ILE A 42 23.77 -15.80 11.64
C ILE A 42 24.48 -16.09 12.97
N SER A 43 25.81 -15.99 12.96
CA SER A 43 26.65 -16.20 14.15
C SER A 43 26.07 -15.50 15.39
N PRO A 44 26.15 -16.07 16.61
CA PRO A 44 25.66 -15.44 17.84
C PRO A 44 26.20 -14.02 18.07
N LYS A 45 27.37 -13.68 17.49
CA LYS A 45 27.96 -12.33 17.54
C LYS A 45 27.27 -11.31 16.62
N ASN A 46 26.55 -11.75 15.58
CA ASN A 46 25.82 -10.89 14.64
C ASN A 46 24.36 -10.65 15.07
N SER A 47 23.78 -11.53 15.91
CA SER A 47 22.43 -11.34 16.47
C SER A 47 22.31 -10.11 17.37
N ARG A 48 23.34 -9.82 18.19
CA ARG A 48 23.33 -8.67 19.10
C ARG A 48 23.23 -7.34 18.36
N TRP A 49 23.98 -7.17 17.27
CA TRP A 49 23.92 -5.94 16.48
C TRP A 49 22.55 -5.75 15.82
N LEU A 50 21.93 -6.83 15.34
CA LEU A 50 20.60 -6.79 14.75
C LEU A 50 19.54 -6.45 15.81
N ASP A 51 19.61 -7.10 16.97
CA ASP A 51 18.71 -6.85 18.09
C ASP A 51 18.86 -5.41 18.62
N ASP A 52 20.09 -4.91 18.77
CA ASP A 52 20.38 -3.54 19.20
C ASP A 52 19.89 -2.52 18.16
N ASN A 53 20.06 -2.81 16.86
CA ASN A 53 19.60 -1.94 15.78
C ASN A 53 18.07 -1.91 15.68
N LEU A 54 17.40 -3.06 15.83
CA LEU A 54 15.94 -3.15 15.90
C LEU A 54 15.38 -2.42 17.13
N GLN A 55 16.04 -2.53 18.29
CA GLN A 55 15.65 -1.80 19.49
C GLN A 55 15.82 -0.29 19.33
N GLU A 56 16.92 0.19 18.73
CA GLU A 56 17.13 1.62 18.50
C GLU A 56 16.17 2.17 17.44
N MET A 57 15.86 1.40 16.38
CA MET A 57 14.82 1.75 15.42
C MET A 57 13.43 1.84 16.07
N ASP A 58 13.07 0.89 16.93
CA ASP A 58 11.80 0.90 17.68
C ASP A 58 11.74 2.09 18.65
N LYS A 59 12.86 2.45 19.28
CA LYS A 59 12.98 3.65 20.11
C LYS A 59 12.81 4.94 19.29
N GLN A 60 13.44 5.06 18.13
CA GLN A 60 13.26 6.22 17.24
C GLN A 60 11.80 6.36 16.77
N VAL A 61 11.13 5.25 16.47
CA VAL A 61 9.70 5.26 16.09
C VAL A 61 8.82 5.73 17.25
N LYS A 62 9.10 5.30 18.48
CA LYS A 62 8.38 5.77 19.68
C LYS A 62 8.58 7.27 19.94
N GLU A 63 9.81 7.75 19.84
CA GLU A 63 10.13 9.18 19.98
C GLU A 63 9.42 10.02 18.91
N MET A 64 9.39 9.55 17.66
CA MET A 64 8.64 10.15 16.56
C MET A 64 7.12 10.21 16.85
N LEU A 65 6.53 9.14 17.38
CA LEU A 65 5.10 9.12 17.74
C LEU A 65 4.77 10.14 18.84
N VAL A 66 5.64 10.28 19.85
CA VAL A 66 5.47 11.28 20.92
C VAL A 66 5.52 12.72 20.39
N LEU A 67 6.35 12.99 19.39
CA LEU A 67 6.40 14.32 18.76
C LEU A 67 5.15 14.66 17.95
N ILE A 68 4.44 13.63 17.46
CA ILE A 68 3.19 13.77 16.70
C ILE A 68 1.98 13.85 17.64
N GLU A 69 2.05 13.28 18.85
CA GLU A 69 0.95 13.31 19.82
C GLU A 69 0.56 14.75 20.23
N GLU A 70 -0.74 15.05 20.06
CA GLU A 70 -1.31 16.40 20.09
C GLU A 70 -1.69 16.84 21.51
N GLU A 71 -0.84 17.64 22.17
CA GLU A 71 -1.16 18.30 23.45
C GLU A 71 -1.36 19.81 23.25
N GLY A 72 -2.34 20.19 22.42
CA GLY A 72 -2.68 21.59 22.17
C GLY A 72 -4.17 21.84 22.35
N ASP A 73 -4.58 22.37 23.51
CA ASP A 73 -5.98 22.74 23.80
C ASP A 73 -6.50 23.89 22.90
N SER A 74 -5.64 24.51 22.07
CA SER A 74 -5.98 25.60 21.16
C SER A 74 -5.17 25.55 19.85
N PHE A 75 -5.78 25.99 18.74
CA PHE A 75 -5.23 25.93 17.38
C PHE A 75 -3.90 26.69 17.23
N ALA A 76 -3.79 27.88 17.82
CA ALA A 76 -2.56 28.68 17.78
C ALA A 76 -1.39 27.93 18.45
N LYS A 77 -1.67 27.28 19.60
CA LYS A 77 -0.70 26.48 20.33
C LYS A 77 -0.34 25.20 19.57
N LYS A 78 -1.29 24.58 18.86
CA LYS A 78 -1.04 23.43 17.99
C LYS A 78 -0.11 23.79 16.81
N ALA A 79 -0.29 24.96 16.20
CA ALA A 79 0.57 25.45 15.12
C ALA A 79 1.99 25.79 15.64
N GLU A 80 2.11 26.46 16.78
CA GLU A 80 3.39 26.77 17.44
C GLU A 80 4.18 25.49 17.77
N MET A 81 3.52 24.53 18.45
CA MET A 81 4.12 23.23 18.78
C MET A 81 4.52 22.42 17.54
N TYR A 82 3.77 22.53 16.44
CA TYR A 82 4.13 21.89 15.17
C TYR A 82 5.45 22.43 14.62
N TYR A 83 5.63 23.76 14.56
CA TYR A 83 6.87 24.35 14.05
C TYR A 83 8.07 24.09 14.96
N GLU A 84 7.88 23.97 16.28
CA GLU A 84 8.93 23.61 17.23
C GLU A 84 9.32 22.12 17.17
N ARG A 85 8.36 21.20 17.05
CA ARG A 85 8.60 19.75 17.02
C ARG A 85 9.03 19.22 15.65
N ARG A 86 8.69 19.91 14.57
CA ARG A 86 9.04 19.54 13.19
C ARG A 86 10.54 19.26 12.96
N PRO A 87 11.49 20.10 13.40
CA PRO A 87 12.92 19.81 13.22
C PRO A 87 13.38 18.55 13.97
N GLN A 88 12.83 18.29 15.17
CA GLN A 88 13.14 17.08 15.94
C GLN A 88 12.58 15.84 15.24
N LEU A 89 11.35 15.93 14.75
CA LEU A 89 10.70 14.87 13.99
C LEU A 89 11.48 14.51 12.71
N VAL A 90 11.93 15.52 11.95
CA VAL A 90 12.78 15.30 10.77
C VAL A 90 14.09 14.60 11.16
N SER A 91 14.72 14.99 12.26
CA SER A 91 15.94 14.33 12.75
C SER A 91 15.73 12.85 13.09
N HIS A 92 14.64 12.50 13.78
CA HIS A 92 14.31 11.10 14.09
C HIS A 92 14.04 10.28 12.82
N VAL A 93 13.35 10.85 11.83
CA VAL A 93 13.10 10.19 10.53
C VAL A 93 14.41 9.96 9.77
N GLU A 94 15.31 10.94 9.74
CA GLU A 94 16.62 10.79 9.10
C GLU A 94 17.47 9.72 9.78
N ASN A 95 17.48 9.68 11.12
CA ASN A 95 18.21 8.66 11.89
C ASN A 95 17.62 7.27 11.67
N PHE A 96 16.29 7.15 11.65
CA PHE A 96 15.60 5.90 11.32
C PHE A 96 15.99 5.40 9.92
N TYR A 97 15.96 6.27 8.92
CA TYR A 97 16.35 5.93 7.55
C TYR A 97 17.82 5.52 7.44
N ARG A 98 18.74 6.17 8.19
CA ARG A 98 20.16 5.78 8.26
C ARG A 98 20.34 4.38 8.83
N MET A 99 19.62 4.03 9.90
CA MET A 99 19.68 2.69 10.49
C MET A 99 19.10 1.63 9.55
N TYR A 100 17.97 1.91 8.91
CA TYR A 100 17.38 1.03 7.90
C TYR A 100 18.34 0.78 6.72
N ARG A 101 18.99 1.83 6.19
CA ARG A 101 20.01 1.70 5.15
C ARG A 101 21.17 0.80 5.58
N ALA A 102 21.70 1.01 6.79
CA ALA A 102 22.79 0.19 7.32
C ALA A 102 22.39 -1.29 7.47
N LEU A 103 21.11 -1.55 7.79
CA LEU A 103 20.56 -2.91 7.86
C LEU A 103 20.47 -3.55 6.47
N ALA A 104 19.95 -2.84 5.47
CA ALA A 104 19.89 -3.30 4.09
C ALA A 104 21.28 -3.59 3.50
N GLU A 105 22.26 -2.70 3.74
CA GLU A 105 23.64 -2.91 3.31
C GLU A 105 24.27 -4.16 3.91
N ARG A 106 24.03 -4.43 5.21
CA ARG A 106 24.51 -5.68 5.83
C ARG A 106 23.80 -6.92 5.29
N TYR A 107 22.51 -6.83 4.98
CA TYR A 107 21.77 -7.93 4.36
C TYR A 107 22.32 -8.25 2.96
N ASP A 108 22.60 -7.23 2.15
CA ASP A 108 23.22 -7.38 0.84
C ASP A 108 24.64 -7.94 0.92
N ASN A 109 25.42 -7.53 1.92
CA ASN A 109 26.76 -8.06 2.16
C ASN A 109 26.71 -9.56 2.52
N VAL A 110 25.82 -9.98 3.42
CA VAL A 110 25.67 -11.39 3.82
C VAL A 110 25.13 -12.23 2.66
N THR A 111 24.14 -11.74 1.91
CA THR A 111 23.57 -12.45 0.76
C THR A 111 24.52 -12.47 -0.43
N GLY A 112 25.34 -11.44 -0.60
CA GLY A 112 26.40 -11.34 -1.59
C GLY A 112 27.58 -12.27 -1.29
N GLU A 113 28.02 -12.35 -0.03
CA GLU A 113 29.04 -13.30 0.43
C GLU A 113 28.55 -14.74 0.33
N LEU A 114 27.28 -15.01 0.65
CA LEU A 114 26.67 -16.33 0.49
C LEU A 114 26.68 -16.78 -0.98
N ARG A 115 26.29 -15.91 -1.91
CA ARG A 115 26.36 -16.20 -3.36
C ARG A 115 27.79 -16.43 -3.84
N LYS A 116 28.76 -15.65 -3.36
CA LYS A 116 30.19 -15.86 -3.67
C LYS A 116 30.71 -17.20 -3.11
N SER A 117 30.23 -17.62 -1.93
CA SER A 117 30.61 -18.88 -1.31
C SER A 117 30.00 -20.11 -2.00
N MET A 118 28.77 -20.01 -2.52
CA MET A 118 28.15 -21.06 -3.34
C MET A 118 28.80 -21.21 -4.73
N GLN A 119 29.45 -20.16 -5.24
CA GLN A 119 30.14 -20.17 -6.53
C GLN A 119 31.54 -20.83 -6.49
N LEU A 120 32.13 -21.03 -5.30
CA LEU A 120 33.52 -21.46 -5.12
C LEU A 120 33.69 -22.95 -4.77
N GLN A 121 32.74 -23.82 -5.14
CA GLN A 121 32.91 -25.27 -5.05
C GLN A 121 33.15 -25.87 -6.46
N PRO A 122 34.40 -26.19 -6.84
CA PRO A 122 34.67 -26.92 -8.07
C PRO A 122 34.64 -28.44 -7.78
N GLN A 123 33.97 -29.22 -8.63
CA GLN A 123 34.57 -30.39 -9.30
C GLN A 123 33.55 -31.19 -10.15
N HIS A 124 34.06 -31.57 -11.34
CA HIS A 124 33.75 -32.73 -12.18
C HIS A 124 32.56 -32.73 -13.18
N ASN A 125 32.94 -32.61 -14.47
CA ASN A 125 32.63 -33.45 -15.66
C ASN A 125 31.17 -33.91 -15.86
N SER A 126 30.47 -33.71 -16.99
CA SER A 126 30.88 -33.71 -18.40
C SER A 126 29.71 -33.17 -19.29
N PRO A 127 29.96 -32.62 -20.49
CA PRO A 127 28.95 -31.97 -21.35
C PRO A 127 28.52 -32.84 -22.55
N ASN A 128 27.28 -32.71 -23.06
CA ASN A 128 26.98 -32.27 -24.44
C ASN A 128 25.47 -32.25 -24.78
N GLY A 129 25.07 -31.27 -25.60
CA GLY A 129 23.73 -31.13 -26.21
C GLY A 129 23.65 -29.82 -27.00
N SER A 130 24.31 -29.80 -28.16
CA SER A 130 24.63 -28.62 -28.98
C SER A 130 23.49 -28.12 -29.88
N ASP A 131 23.47 -26.81 -30.14
CA ASP A 131 23.08 -26.21 -31.42
C ASP A 131 24.18 -25.19 -31.82
N SER A 132 24.59 -25.25 -33.09
CA SER A 132 25.72 -24.54 -33.76
C SER A 132 25.26 -23.18 -34.36
N PRO A 133 26.06 -22.32 -35.06
CA PRO A 133 27.44 -22.51 -35.57
C PRO A 133 28.40 -21.28 -35.52
N HIS A 134 29.73 -21.53 -35.61
CA HIS A 134 30.68 -20.90 -36.58
C HIS A 134 32.17 -21.07 -36.22
N GLY A 135 32.98 -21.50 -37.22
CA GLY A 135 34.40 -21.17 -37.44
C GLY A 135 35.47 -22.05 -36.74
N SER A 136 36.04 -23.06 -37.42
CA SER A 136 37.40 -23.05 -38.05
C SER A 136 38.55 -23.18 -37.01
N ASP A 137 39.54 -24.08 -37.07
CA ASP A 137 40.20 -24.78 -38.19
C ASP A 137 41.12 -25.94 -37.70
N SER A 138 41.34 -26.92 -38.59
CA SER A 138 42.50 -27.85 -38.72
C SER A 138 42.75 -28.87 -37.57
N SER A 139 43.07 -30.16 -37.75
CA SER A 139 43.79 -30.90 -38.81
C SER A 139 43.47 -32.41 -38.77
N SER A 140 43.60 -33.05 -39.94
CA SER A 140 43.41 -34.46 -40.36
C SER A 140 44.39 -35.50 -39.72
N PRO A 141 44.46 -36.80 -40.13
CA PRO A 141 43.48 -37.92 -40.18
C PRO A 141 44.03 -39.23 -39.51
N GLU A 142 43.18 -40.26 -39.31
CA GLU A 142 43.39 -41.65 -39.86
C GLU A 142 42.52 -42.77 -39.21
N LYS A 143 41.98 -43.61 -40.11
CA LYS A 143 41.70 -45.07 -40.03
C LYS A 143 40.49 -45.65 -39.24
N LYS A 144 39.42 -45.86 -40.03
CA LYS A 144 38.44 -46.99 -40.15
C LYS A 144 38.90 -48.42 -39.69
N PRO A 145 38.04 -49.47 -39.74
CA PRO A 145 36.60 -49.64 -39.38
C PRO A 145 36.32 -51.04 -38.73
N HIS A 146 35.04 -51.48 -38.69
CA HIS A 146 34.45 -52.85 -38.75
C HIS A 146 33.32 -53.00 -37.70
N GLN A 147 32.04 -52.76 -38.00
CA GLN A 147 31.04 -53.55 -38.76
C GLN A 147 30.78 -55.01 -38.31
N ARG A 148 29.55 -55.16 -37.76
CA ARG A 148 28.45 -56.08 -38.13
C ARG A 148 28.41 -57.53 -37.63
N LYS A 149 27.21 -57.86 -37.12
CA LYS A 149 26.60 -59.18 -36.97
C LYS A 149 26.08 -59.72 -38.32
N GLY A 150 26.15 -61.03 -38.46
CA GLY A 150 25.38 -61.96 -39.32
C GLY A 150 25.72 -63.36 -38.78
N GLY A 151 24.81 -64.29 -38.49
CA GLY A 151 23.67 -64.74 -39.27
C GLY A 151 24.07 -66.02 -39.99
N GLN A 152 23.38 -67.13 -39.66
CA GLN A 152 23.28 -68.41 -40.39
C GLN A 152 24.16 -69.58 -39.92
N ALA A 153 23.47 -70.68 -39.57
CA ALA A 153 24.00 -72.01 -39.32
C ALA A 153 23.32 -73.00 -40.28
N ALA A 154 24.09 -73.92 -40.85
CA ALA A 154 23.72 -75.30 -41.22
C ALA A 154 24.95 -75.98 -41.84
N GLY A 155 25.42 -77.08 -41.27
CA GLY A 155 26.56 -77.83 -41.81
C GLY A 155 26.97 -79.01 -40.93
N PHE A 156 26.36 -80.16 -41.23
CA PHE A 156 26.84 -81.55 -41.11
C PHE A 156 27.44 -82.12 -39.80
N GLU A 157 26.75 -83.19 -39.36
CA GLU A 157 27.19 -84.49 -38.80
C GLU A 157 28.62 -84.65 -38.25
N PHE A 158 28.72 -85.20 -37.02
CA PHE A 158 29.00 -86.64 -36.81
C PHE A 158 29.50 -86.88 -35.36
N PHE A 159 29.02 -87.99 -34.79
CA PHE A 159 29.58 -88.75 -33.65
C PHE A 159 29.37 -88.23 -32.22
N LEU A 160 28.57 -88.97 -31.45
CA LEU A 160 29.02 -89.78 -30.30
C LEU A 160 27.84 -90.66 -29.84
N GLY A 161 27.71 -91.82 -30.50
CA GLY A 161 27.04 -92.98 -29.92
C GLY A 161 28.07 -93.77 -29.13
N SER A 162 27.83 -93.91 -27.83
CA SER A 162 28.51 -94.84 -26.92
C SER A 162 28.11 -96.29 -27.25
N ASP A 163 28.99 -97.22 -26.87
CA ASP A 163 28.80 -98.67 -26.66
C ASP A 163 29.37 -99.63 -27.71
N VAL A 164 30.66 -99.90 -27.53
CA VAL A 164 31.46 -101.06 -28.00
C VAL A 164 32.57 -101.20 -26.94
N SER A 165 32.96 -102.34 -26.39
CA SER A 165 32.63 -103.74 -26.63
C SER A 165 33.21 -104.57 -25.47
N LYS A 166 32.59 -105.72 -25.19
CA LYS A 166 33.18 -106.80 -24.39
C LYS A 166 33.91 -107.74 -25.36
N LYS A 167 35.24 -107.89 -25.24
CA LYS A 167 35.96 -109.06 -25.77
C LYS A 167 37.28 -109.30 -25.03
N GLY A 168 37.35 -110.44 -24.37
CA GLY A 168 38.55 -111.06 -23.81
C GLY A 168 38.24 -112.54 -23.60
N SER A 169 39.07 -113.41 -24.19
CA SER A 169 38.82 -114.84 -24.42
C SER A 169 39.13 -115.75 -23.21
N ASN A 170 38.39 -116.86 -23.17
CA ASN A 170 38.65 -118.23 -22.66
C ASN A 170 39.54 -118.47 -21.42
N ASP A 171 39.00 -119.17 -20.43
CA ASP A 171 39.44 -120.52 -20.00
C ASP A 171 38.42 -121.16 -19.02
N GLY A 172 38.33 -122.49 -18.96
CA GLY A 172 37.80 -123.24 -17.81
C GLY A 172 36.45 -123.98 -17.98
N SER A 173 36.55 -125.29 -18.21
CA SER A 173 35.53 -126.32 -18.40
C SER A 173 34.52 -126.55 -17.26
N GLU A 174 33.32 -127.03 -17.62
CA GLU A 174 32.46 -127.92 -16.79
C GLU A 174 32.25 -129.27 -17.50
N SER A 175 32.22 -130.31 -16.66
CA SER A 175 32.09 -131.76 -16.87
C SER A 175 31.10 -132.26 -17.92
N GLU A 176 31.46 -133.36 -18.61
CA GLU A 176 30.91 -134.74 -18.51
C GLU A 176 32.04 -135.69 -19.03
N SER A 177 32.75 -136.48 -18.20
CA SER A 177 32.51 -137.91 -17.88
C SER A 177 32.13 -138.74 -19.13
N GLU A 178 32.93 -139.70 -19.63
CA GLU A 178 33.04 -141.06 -19.09
C GLU A 178 34.41 -141.76 -19.28
N SER A 179 34.93 -142.22 -18.14
CA SER A 179 35.75 -143.39 -17.76
C SER A 179 36.53 -144.27 -18.78
N GLU A 180 37.86 -144.21 -18.63
CA GLU A 180 38.87 -145.25 -18.32
C GLU A 180 38.67 -146.75 -18.66
N SER A 181 39.79 -147.35 -19.06
CA SER A 181 40.07 -148.79 -19.09
C SER A 181 40.50 -149.28 -17.70
N ASP A 182 40.24 -150.54 -17.32
CA ASP A 182 41.27 -151.36 -16.65
C ASP A 182 41.04 -152.89 -16.65
N SER A 183 42.20 -153.56 -16.72
CA SER A 183 42.73 -154.92 -16.52
C SER A 183 41.96 -156.14 -15.95
N GLY A 184 42.29 -157.31 -16.53
CA GLY A 184 42.66 -158.62 -15.89
C GLY A 184 41.53 -159.49 -15.29
N SER A 185 41.57 -160.83 -15.23
CA SER A 185 42.52 -161.89 -15.59
C SER A 185 41.84 -163.28 -15.43
N GLU A 186 42.29 -164.30 -16.21
CA GLU A 186 42.42 -165.76 -15.88
C GLU A 186 41.16 -166.62 -15.50
N SER A 187 41.04 -167.95 -15.72
CA SER A 187 41.82 -169.06 -16.32
C SER A 187 40.94 -170.34 -16.42
N ASP A 188 41.48 -171.40 -17.08
CA ASP A 188 41.21 -172.86 -16.92
C ASP A 188 39.96 -173.50 -17.60
N GLN A 189 39.94 -174.75 -18.14
CA GLN A 189 40.93 -175.84 -18.34
C GLN A 189 40.35 -176.99 -19.23
N ASN A 190 41.25 -177.68 -19.95
CA ASN A 190 41.40 -179.13 -20.24
C ASN A 190 40.41 -180.04 -21.02
N GLY A 191 41.05 -180.92 -21.83
CA GLY A 191 40.77 -182.39 -21.95
C GLY A 191 40.62 -182.91 -23.40
N ASN A 192 41.64 -183.48 -24.08
CA ASN A 192 42.07 -184.92 -24.17
C ASN A 192 40.92 -185.93 -24.52
N GLU A 193 41.01 -187.01 -25.31
CA GLU A 193 42.07 -187.85 -25.93
C GLU A 193 41.39 -189.11 -26.61
N ILE A 194 42.17 -189.98 -27.30
CA ILE A 194 41.94 -191.43 -27.63
C ILE A 194 40.98 -191.73 -28.82
N GLY A 195 41.25 -192.65 -29.77
CA GLY A 195 42.28 -193.67 -29.98
C GLY A 195 41.72 -194.84 -30.83
N ILE A 196 42.51 -195.91 -30.97
CA ILE A 196 42.25 -197.24 -31.59
C ILE A 196 42.73 -197.34 -33.07
N GLY A 197 43.68 -198.21 -33.45
CA GLY A 197 44.20 -199.40 -32.76
C GLY A 197 43.70 -200.72 -33.35
N PHE A 198 43.78 -200.87 -34.67
CA PHE A 198 44.16 -202.11 -35.33
C PHE A 198 45.35 -201.66 -36.18
N GLU A 199 46.54 -202.24 -36.10
CA GLU A 199 46.64 -203.67 -36.29
C GLU A 199 48.02 -204.14 -35.80
N LEU A 200 48.23 -204.26 -34.48
CA LEU A 200 49.51 -204.63 -33.85
C LEU A 200 50.11 -206.00 -34.27
N ASN A 201 49.54 -206.68 -35.28
CA ASN A 201 50.08 -207.85 -35.97
C ASN A 201 50.03 -207.81 -37.52
N GLU A 202 49.31 -206.88 -38.17
CA GLU A 202 49.75 -206.36 -39.48
C GLU A 202 51.08 -205.67 -39.21
N ARG A 203 51.13 -204.81 -38.19
CA ARG A 203 52.23 -204.15 -37.48
C ARG A 203 53.49 -204.91 -37.17
N ILE A 204 53.63 -206.22 -37.31
CA ILE A 204 55.01 -206.77 -37.31
C ILE A 204 55.54 -206.81 -38.74
N ARG A 205 54.66 -207.15 -39.69
CA ARG A 205 54.91 -207.01 -41.12
C ARG A 205 54.87 -205.54 -41.55
N GLU A 206 53.96 -204.72 -41.04
CA GLU A 206 54.08 -203.27 -41.10
C GLU A 206 55.25 -202.81 -40.24
N LEU A 207 55.72 -203.41 -39.13
CA LEU A 207 56.97 -202.92 -38.51
C LEU A 207 58.21 -203.29 -39.32
N GLU A 208 58.20 -204.32 -40.15
CA GLU A 208 59.30 -204.65 -41.07
C GLU A 208 59.19 -203.86 -42.39
N GLU A 209 57.97 -203.63 -42.87
CA GLU A 209 57.64 -202.77 -44.00
C GLU A 209 57.59 -201.28 -43.61
N GLU A 210 57.51 -200.96 -42.32
CA GLU A 210 57.77 -199.68 -41.64
C GLU A 210 59.20 -199.67 -41.09
N LEU A 211 59.97 -200.76 -41.03
CA LEU A 211 61.43 -200.65 -40.85
C LEU A 211 62.07 -200.33 -42.19
N LYS A 212 61.52 -200.89 -43.28
CA LYS A 212 61.88 -200.56 -44.65
C LYS A 212 61.26 -199.24 -45.07
N GLY A 213 60.00 -199.03 -44.73
CA GLY A 213 59.23 -197.80 -44.90
C GLY A 213 59.60 -196.70 -43.91
N ALA A 214 60.20 -196.97 -42.76
CA ALA A 214 60.87 -195.97 -41.92
C ALA A 214 62.35 -195.85 -42.21
N LYS A 215 63.02 -196.80 -42.87
CA LYS A 215 64.30 -196.51 -43.54
C LYS A 215 64.07 -195.67 -44.80
N GLU A 216 62.94 -195.83 -45.47
CA GLU A 216 62.52 -195.04 -46.62
C GLU A 216 61.81 -193.75 -46.18
N ARG A 217 61.11 -193.68 -45.04
CA ARG A 217 60.72 -192.40 -44.38
C ARG A 217 61.87 -191.78 -43.60
N ILE A 218 62.95 -192.47 -43.23
CA ILE A 218 64.21 -191.84 -42.79
C ILE A 218 64.96 -191.37 -44.01
N ARG A 219 64.90 -192.05 -45.15
CA ARG A 219 65.43 -191.52 -46.41
C ARG A 219 64.58 -190.40 -46.98
N PHE A 220 63.25 -190.40 -46.76
CA PHE A 220 62.30 -189.39 -47.20
C PHE A 220 62.17 -188.27 -46.18
N LEU A 221 62.34 -188.50 -44.87
CA LEU A 221 62.60 -187.42 -43.90
C LEU A 221 64.07 -187.02 -43.92
N GLU A 222 65.04 -187.77 -44.42
CA GLU A 222 66.38 -187.27 -44.74
C GLU A 222 66.39 -186.64 -46.10
N GLU A 223 65.48 -186.91 -47.04
CA GLU A 223 65.31 -186.22 -48.32
C GLU A 223 64.36 -185.03 -48.21
N GLU A 224 63.48 -185.00 -47.20
CA GLU A 224 62.53 -183.92 -46.86
C GLU A 224 63.05 -183.10 -45.65
N LYS A 225 63.96 -183.65 -44.81
CA LYS A 225 64.99 -182.90 -44.04
C LYS A 225 66.20 -182.58 -44.91
N LEU A 226 66.50 -183.26 -46.02
CA LEU A 226 67.33 -182.69 -47.11
C LEU A 226 66.49 -181.80 -48.05
N LYS A 227 65.19 -181.62 -47.80
CA LYS A 227 64.35 -180.58 -48.45
C LYS A 227 63.88 -179.47 -47.52
N CYS A 228 64.35 -179.48 -46.27
CA CYS A 228 64.59 -178.25 -45.53
C CYS A 228 66.04 -178.09 -45.04
N ASP A 229 66.92 -179.03 -45.37
CA ASP A 229 68.37 -178.88 -45.51
C ASP A 229 68.77 -179.29 -46.93
N THR A 230 68.32 -178.54 -47.95
CA THR A 230 69.21 -178.07 -49.03
C THR A 230 68.45 -177.17 -50.02
N GLU A 231 68.16 -175.93 -49.61
CA GLU A 231 68.57 -174.73 -50.35
C GLU A 231 68.90 -173.66 -49.29
N ALA A 232 70.10 -173.69 -48.71
CA ALA A 232 71.30 -173.06 -49.23
C ALA A 232 71.56 -171.70 -48.58
N SER A 233 72.81 -171.54 -48.14
CA SER A 233 73.55 -170.28 -48.15
C SER A 233 73.31 -169.31 -46.96
N SER A 234 74.26 -169.37 -46.04
CA SER A 234 75.20 -168.25 -45.86
C SER A 234 74.73 -166.97 -45.13
N HIS A 235 75.56 -166.59 -44.16
CA HIS A 235 75.79 -165.23 -43.65
C HIS A 235 74.79 -164.62 -42.63
N LYS A 236 75.35 -164.37 -41.43
CA LYS A 236 75.34 -163.08 -40.68
C LYS A 236 73.98 -162.41 -40.44
N THR A 237 73.44 -162.46 -39.22
CA THR A 237 72.57 -161.38 -38.67
C THR A 237 72.38 -161.51 -37.14
N SER A 238 73.35 -161.03 -36.37
CA SER A 238 73.15 -160.60 -34.96
C SER A 238 73.30 -159.08 -34.82
N ASP A 239 73.96 -158.43 -35.79
CA ASP A 239 74.21 -156.99 -35.81
C ASP A 239 72.98 -156.15 -36.20
N ALA A 240 71.90 -156.77 -36.70
CA ALA A 240 70.71 -156.07 -37.20
C ALA A 240 69.76 -155.58 -36.09
N LEU A 241 69.58 -156.35 -35.01
CA LEU A 241 68.72 -155.96 -33.88
C LEU A 241 69.35 -154.85 -33.01
N GLU A 242 70.67 -154.82 -32.92
CA GLU A 242 71.40 -153.76 -32.20
C GLU A 242 71.36 -152.42 -32.96
N ALA A 243 71.33 -152.46 -34.30
CA ALA A 243 71.14 -151.29 -35.15
C ALA A 243 69.74 -150.66 -34.99
N ASP A 244 68.68 -151.46 -34.90
CA ASP A 244 67.30 -150.95 -34.73
C ASP A 244 67.05 -150.31 -33.35
N LEU A 245 67.65 -150.86 -32.28
CA LEU A 245 67.58 -150.24 -30.94
C LEU A 245 68.38 -148.93 -30.86
N LEU A 246 69.51 -148.84 -31.55
CA LEU A 246 70.26 -147.59 -31.70
C LEU A 246 69.46 -146.56 -32.51
N ALA A 247 68.80 -146.98 -33.59
CA ALA A 247 67.94 -146.11 -34.39
C ALA A 247 66.77 -145.54 -33.57
N ASN A 248 66.04 -146.37 -32.82
CA ASN A 248 64.95 -145.91 -31.95
C ASN A 248 65.43 -145.02 -30.79
N ARG A 249 66.63 -145.28 -30.24
CA ARG A 249 67.25 -144.41 -29.23
C ARG A 249 67.55 -143.03 -29.81
N HIS A 250 68.15 -142.97 -31.00
CA HIS A 250 68.42 -141.73 -31.70
C HIS A 250 67.13 -141.00 -32.08
N GLU A 251 66.07 -141.70 -32.48
CA GLU A 251 64.74 -141.14 -32.74
C GLU A 251 64.12 -140.52 -31.49
N MET A 252 64.18 -141.20 -30.34
CA MET A 252 63.69 -140.69 -29.05
C MET A 252 64.51 -139.50 -28.53
N GLU A 253 65.83 -139.50 -28.73
CA GLU A 253 66.69 -138.35 -28.44
C GLU A 253 66.37 -137.17 -29.36
N TYR A 254 66.14 -137.42 -30.65
CA TYR A 254 65.72 -136.40 -31.61
C TYR A 254 64.36 -135.81 -31.26
N LEU A 255 63.35 -136.63 -30.96
CA LEU A 255 62.02 -136.18 -30.54
C LEU A 255 62.05 -135.44 -29.20
N ARG A 256 62.87 -135.90 -28.24
CA ARG A 256 63.08 -135.18 -26.98
C ARG A 256 63.69 -133.81 -27.22
N GLY A 257 64.76 -133.74 -28.04
CA GLY A 257 65.38 -132.47 -28.41
C GLY A 257 64.42 -131.55 -29.18
N ALA A 258 63.60 -132.10 -30.09
CA ALA A 258 62.58 -131.34 -30.79
C ALA A 258 61.49 -130.81 -29.86
N MET A 259 61.08 -131.59 -28.85
CA MET A 259 60.12 -131.17 -27.84
C MET A 259 60.71 -130.11 -26.89
N GLU A 260 61.98 -130.23 -26.53
CA GLU A 260 62.71 -129.28 -25.69
C GLU A 260 62.84 -127.92 -26.42
N VAL A 261 63.22 -127.93 -27.70
CA VAL A 261 63.24 -126.74 -28.56
C VAL A 261 61.84 -126.13 -28.74
N ALA A 262 60.80 -126.97 -28.87
CA ALA A 262 59.42 -126.47 -28.95
C ALA A 262 58.98 -125.83 -27.63
N ASN A 263 59.37 -126.40 -26.49
CA ASN A 263 59.04 -125.87 -25.17
C ASN A 263 59.78 -124.55 -24.89
N GLU A 264 61.07 -124.47 -25.22
CA GLU A 264 61.83 -123.21 -25.17
C GLU A 264 61.19 -122.13 -26.06
N LYS A 265 60.72 -122.52 -27.26
CA LYS A 265 60.02 -121.60 -28.17
C LYS A 265 58.71 -121.10 -27.57
N PHE A 266 57.89 -121.98 -26.98
CA PHE A 266 56.66 -121.58 -26.30
C PHE A 266 56.94 -120.73 -25.06
N GLU A 267 58.00 -121.01 -24.31
CA GLU A 267 58.39 -120.25 -23.13
C GLU A 267 58.83 -118.83 -23.49
N VAL A 268 59.61 -118.67 -24.58
CA VAL A 268 59.95 -117.35 -25.12
C VAL A 268 58.72 -116.62 -25.66
N GLU A 269 57.81 -117.32 -26.34
CA GLU A 269 56.57 -116.71 -26.84
C GLU A 269 55.63 -116.29 -25.69
N LEU A 270 55.51 -117.11 -24.64
CA LEU A 270 54.79 -116.77 -23.42
C LEU A 270 55.40 -115.55 -22.73
N SER A 271 56.72 -115.51 -22.55
CA SER A 271 57.43 -114.37 -21.97
C SER A 271 57.26 -113.08 -22.81
N SER A 272 57.26 -113.21 -24.14
CA SER A 272 56.97 -112.11 -25.07
C SER A 272 55.52 -111.62 -24.93
N ARG A 273 54.55 -112.53 -24.87
CA ARG A 273 53.13 -112.21 -24.69
C ARG A 273 52.85 -111.63 -23.30
N ASP A 274 53.48 -112.13 -22.26
CA ASP A 274 53.40 -111.59 -20.90
C ASP A 274 53.99 -110.16 -20.84
N SER A 275 55.10 -109.93 -21.54
CA SER A 275 55.68 -108.59 -21.69
C SER A 275 54.75 -107.64 -22.45
N GLU A 276 54.07 -108.13 -23.49
CA GLU A 276 53.08 -107.37 -24.26
C GLU A 276 51.83 -107.06 -23.43
N ILE A 277 51.32 -108.03 -22.67
CA ILE A 277 50.24 -107.85 -21.70
C ILE A 277 50.63 -106.83 -20.64
N GLY A 278 51.87 -106.88 -20.14
CA GLY A 278 52.40 -105.90 -19.18
C GLY A 278 52.35 -104.47 -19.72
N LYS A 279 52.82 -104.26 -20.96
CA LYS A 279 52.76 -102.94 -21.64
C LYS A 279 51.32 -102.47 -21.82
N LEU A 280 50.43 -103.33 -22.30
CA LEU A 280 49.01 -102.99 -22.49
C LEU A 280 48.32 -102.64 -21.16
N ARG A 281 48.67 -103.32 -20.07
CA ARG A 281 48.17 -102.99 -18.72
C ARG A 281 48.69 -101.63 -18.26
N GLU A 282 49.98 -101.35 -18.45
CA GLU A 282 50.57 -100.06 -18.08
C GLU A 282 49.99 -98.90 -18.89
N ASP A 283 49.79 -99.09 -20.19
CA ASP A 283 49.14 -98.12 -21.08
C ASP A 283 47.68 -97.89 -20.66
N PHE A 284 46.95 -98.95 -20.32
CA PHE A 284 45.58 -98.85 -19.82
C PHE A 284 45.50 -98.11 -18.48
N GLU A 285 46.39 -98.43 -17.53
CA GLU A 285 46.46 -97.74 -16.23
C GLU A 285 46.85 -96.26 -16.40
N SER A 286 47.76 -95.95 -17.33
CA SER A 286 48.16 -94.59 -17.64
C SER A 286 47.02 -93.81 -18.31
N ALA A 287 46.29 -94.43 -19.24
CA ALA A 287 45.10 -93.83 -19.84
C ALA A 287 43.99 -93.62 -18.80
N SER A 288 43.74 -94.61 -17.93
CA SER A 288 42.76 -94.51 -16.85
C SER A 288 43.09 -93.39 -15.86
N ARG A 289 44.37 -93.25 -15.47
CA ARG A 289 44.85 -92.11 -14.67
C ARG A 289 44.60 -90.78 -15.35
N ARG A 290 44.95 -90.65 -16.64
CA ARG A 290 44.69 -89.42 -17.42
C ARG A 290 43.20 -89.07 -17.47
N PHE A 291 42.33 -90.06 -17.71
CA PHE A 291 40.89 -89.83 -17.70
C PHE A 291 40.37 -89.43 -16.31
N SER A 292 40.92 -90.01 -15.24
CA SER A 292 40.56 -89.63 -13.87
C SER A 292 40.99 -88.20 -13.53
N GLU A 293 42.18 -87.79 -13.96
CA GLU A 293 42.69 -86.42 -13.79
C GLU A 293 41.88 -85.41 -14.61
N GLU A 294 41.58 -85.72 -15.87
CA GLU A 294 40.75 -84.89 -16.73
C GLU A 294 39.32 -84.77 -16.18
N LYS A 295 38.74 -85.88 -15.72
CA LYS A 295 37.45 -85.88 -15.03
C LYS A 295 37.48 -84.98 -13.78
N SER A 296 38.50 -85.11 -12.93
CA SER A 296 38.65 -84.27 -11.73
C SER A 296 38.82 -82.78 -12.08
N SER A 297 39.59 -82.47 -13.14
CA SER A 297 39.78 -81.12 -13.65
C SER A 297 38.48 -80.51 -14.20
N LEU A 298 37.68 -81.29 -14.93
CA LEU A 298 36.37 -80.88 -15.43
C LEU A 298 35.36 -80.69 -14.29
N GLU A 299 35.33 -81.59 -13.32
CA GLU A 299 34.49 -81.47 -12.12
C GLU A 299 34.84 -80.21 -11.32
N ALA A 300 36.13 -79.90 -11.15
CA ALA A 300 36.57 -78.66 -10.50
C ALA A 300 36.14 -77.41 -11.27
N LYS A 301 36.21 -77.42 -12.62
CA LYS A 301 35.71 -76.31 -13.45
C LYS A 301 34.20 -76.16 -13.35
N ILE A 302 33.44 -77.27 -13.33
CA ILE A 302 31.99 -77.25 -13.16
C ILE A 302 31.63 -76.64 -11.79
N LEU A 303 32.30 -77.05 -10.71
CA LEU A 303 32.10 -76.48 -9.38
C LEU A 303 32.43 -74.97 -9.36
N GLY A 304 33.53 -74.55 -9.98
CA GLY A 304 33.89 -73.13 -10.09
C GLY A 304 32.86 -72.30 -10.85
N MET A 305 32.33 -72.83 -11.96
CA MET A 305 31.25 -72.19 -12.73
C MET A 305 29.92 -72.17 -11.96
N GLN A 306 29.62 -73.20 -11.18
CA GLN A 306 28.44 -73.23 -10.31
C GLN A 306 28.56 -72.19 -9.20
N GLY A 307 29.73 -72.03 -8.58
CA GLY A 307 29.99 -71.01 -7.57
C GLY A 307 29.79 -69.60 -8.11
N SER A 308 30.38 -69.27 -9.26
CA SER A 308 30.20 -67.95 -9.88
C SER A 308 28.76 -67.71 -10.35
N SER A 309 28.05 -68.76 -10.80
CA SER A 309 26.63 -68.66 -11.14
C SER A 309 25.76 -68.34 -9.92
N GLU A 310 26.06 -68.92 -8.75
CA GLU A 310 25.33 -68.63 -7.52
C GLU A 310 25.65 -67.23 -6.99
N GLU A 311 26.91 -66.79 -7.11
CA GLU A 311 27.34 -65.45 -6.72
C GLU A 311 26.64 -64.36 -7.56
N LEU A 312 26.54 -64.58 -8.88
CA LEU A 312 25.76 -63.72 -9.78
C LEU A 312 24.26 -63.74 -9.45
N ARG A 313 23.72 -64.90 -9.02
CA ARG A 313 22.32 -65.02 -8.63
C ARG A 313 22.02 -64.18 -7.39
N ILE A 314 22.89 -64.22 -6.38
CA ILE A 314 22.75 -63.42 -5.15
C ILE A 314 22.81 -61.92 -5.48
N GLU A 315 23.74 -61.48 -6.32
CA GLU A 315 23.84 -60.06 -6.69
C GLU A 315 22.62 -59.61 -7.50
N MET A 316 22.08 -60.45 -8.39
CA MET A 316 20.83 -60.16 -9.09
C MET A 316 19.64 -60.00 -8.13
N GLU A 317 19.53 -60.86 -7.11
CA GLU A 317 18.49 -60.77 -6.08
C GLU A 317 18.59 -59.46 -5.29
N LYS A 318 19.81 -59.06 -4.92
CA LYS A 318 20.09 -57.78 -4.26
C LYS A 318 19.71 -56.59 -5.13
N ILE A 319 20.11 -56.58 -6.41
CA ILE A 319 19.74 -55.56 -7.39
C ILE A 319 18.21 -55.50 -7.55
N MET A 320 17.51 -56.64 -7.59
CA MET A 320 16.05 -56.66 -7.66
C MET A 320 15.39 -56.08 -6.41
N GLN A 321 15.97 -56.28 -5.23
CA GLN A 321 15.48 -55.67 -4.00
C GLN A 321 15.71 -54.16 -3.99
N GLU A 322 16.90 -53.70 -4.39
CA GLU A 322 17.22 -52.28 -4.53
C GLU A 322 16.29 -51.60 -5.55
N LYS A 323 16.03 -52.25 -6.69
CA LYS A 323 15.06 -51.79 -7.69
C LYS A 323 13.67 -51.61 -7.09
N ARG A 324 13.17 -52.58 -6.31
CA ARG A 324 11.85 -52.49 -5.65
C ARG A 324 11.77 -51.31 -4.68
N VAL A 325 12.83 -51.06 -3.92
CA VAL A 325 12.89 -49.91 -3.00
C VAL A 325 12.90 -48.59 -3.77
N LEU A 326 13.68 -48.50 -4.85
CA LEU A 326 13.72 -47.32 -5.70
C LEU A 326 12.37 -47.05 -6.37
N GLU A 327 11.67 -48.08 -6.85
CA GLU A 327 10.32 -47.96 -7.42
C GLU A 327 9.32 -47.43 -6.39
N SER A 328 9.36 -47.94 -5.14
CA SER A 328 8.54 -47.39 -4.05
C SER A 328 8.86 -45.92 -3.77
N ARG A 329 10.15 -45.56 -3.78
CA ARG A 329 10.58 -44.18 -3.54
C ARG A 329 10.16 -43.23 -4.67
N VAL A 330 10.16 -43.70 -5.92
CA VAL A 330 9.65 -42.92 -7.06
C VAL A 330 8.16 -42.64 -6.88
N LEU A 331 7.36 -43.64 -6.52
CA LEU A 331 5.92 -43.44 -6.26
C LEU A 331 5.66 -42.45 -5.11
N GLU A 332 6.44 -42.51 -4.03
CA GLU A 332 6.34 -41.52 -2.94
C GLU A 332 6.67 -40.10 -3.43
N LEU A 333 7.72 -39.95 -4.23
CA LEU A 333 8.11 -38.65 -4.77
C LEU A 333 7.07 -38.11 -5.75
N GLU A 334 6.49 -38.95 -6.60
CA GLU A 334 5.40 -38.57 -7.49
C GLU A 334 4.17 -38.09 -6.72
N GLN A 335 3.83 -38.76 -5.61
CA GLN A 335 2.74 -38.33 -4.74
C GLN A 335 3.04 -36.96 -4.10
N VAL A 336 4.25 -36.77 -3.55
CA VAL A 336 4.65 -35.48 -2.96
C VAL A 336 4.61 -34.36 -4.00
N VAL A 337 5.06 -34.62 -5.23
CA VAL A 337 4.98 -33.64 -6.33
C VAL A 337 3.52 -33.31 -6.65
N SER A 338 2.63 -34.30 -6.67
CA SER A 338 1.19 -34.09 -6.87
C SER A 338 0.57 -33.22 -5.76
N ASP A 339 0.87 -33.54 -4.50
CA ASP A 339 0.37 -32.79 -3.34
C ASP A 339 0.89 -31.36 -3.31
N LEU A 340 2.19 -31.16 -3.59
CA LEU A 340 2.79 -29.82 -3.71
C LEU A 340 2.14 -29.03 -4.85
N LYS A 341 1.88 -29.66 -5.99
CA LYS A 341 1.20 -29.02 -7.12
C LYS A 341 -0.23 -28.60 -6.77
N ALA A 342 -0.98 -29.45 -6.06
CA ALA A 342 -2.32 -29.11 -5.59
C ALA A 342 -2.28 -27.93 -4.59
N SER A 343 -1.33 -27.95 -3.65
CA SER A 343 -1.17 -26.86 -2.68
C SER A 343 -0.79 -25.53 -3.33
N ALA A 344 0.08 -25.56 -4.36
CA ALA A 344 0.45 -24.38 -5.14
C ALA A 344 -0.76 -23.82 -5.89
N GLN A 345 -1.57 -24.69 -6.51
CA GLN A 345 -2.78 -24.28 -7.22
C GLN A 345 -3.82 -23.64 -6.29
N ILE A 346 -4.02 -24.19 -5.08
CA ILE A 346 -4.89 -23.59 -4.07
C ILE A 346 -4.35 -22.22 -3.64
N SER A 347 -3.04 -22.11 -3.40
CA SER A 347 -2.39 -20.84 -3.06
C SER A 347 -2.60 -19.79 -4.15
N ASP A 348 -2.39 -20.14 -5.42
CA ASP A 348 -2.61 -19.25 -6.56
C ASP A 348 -4.08 -18.81 -6.66
N GLU A 349 -5.04 -19.72 -6.44
CA GLU A 349 -6.46 -19.38 -6.44
C GLU A 349 -6.83 -18.44 -5.29
N THR A 350 -6.26 -18.65 -4.10
CA THR A 350 -6.45 -17.73 -2.97
C THR A 350 -5.86 -16.36 -3.24
N PHE A 351 -4.67 -16.29 -3.83
CA PHE A 351 -4.02 -15.04 -4.21
C PHE A 351 -4.81 -14.28 -5.28
N LEU A 352 -5.36 -14.98 -6.27
CA LEU A 352 -6.25 -14.38 -7.28
C LEU A 352 -7.54 -13.83 -6.66
N LYS A 353 -8.16 -14.54 -5.70
CA LYS A 353 -9.33 -14.03 -4.98
C LYS A 353 -9.01 -12.77 -4.18
N GLU A 354 -7.89 -12.76 -3.45
CA GLU A 354 -7.44 -11.57 -2.71
C GLU A 354 -7.15 -10.40 -3.66
N LYS A 355 -6.50 -10.65 -4.80
CA LYS A 355 -6.27 -9.64 -5.83
C LYS A 355 -7.59 -9.05 -6.34
N CYS A 356 -8.58 -9.88 -6.70
CA CYS A 356 -9.89 -9.39 -7.14
C CYS A 356 -10.62 -8.57 -6.05
N ASN A 357 -10.49 -8.96 -4.78
CA ASN A 357 -11.07 -8.22 -3.66
C ASN A 357 -10.38 -6.85 -3.49
N LEU A 358 -9.05 -6.80 -3.58
CA LEU A 358 -8.28 -5.57 -3.52
C LEU A 358 -8.62 -4.65 -4.70
N ASP A 359 -8.70 -5.19 -5.92
CA ASP A 359 -9.09 -4.42 -7.12
C ASP A 359 -10.50 -3.82 -6.96
N SER A 360 -11.45 -4.59 -6.39
CA SER A 360 -12.80 -4.10 -6.07
C SER A 360 -12.75 -2.97 -5.03
N LYS A 361 -11.92 -3.10 -3.98
CA LYS A 361 -11.76 -2.06 -2.96
C LYS A 361 -11.11 -0.80 -3.51
N ILE A 362 -10.13 -0.94 -4.40
CA ILE A 362 -9.50 0.17 -5.10
C ILE A 362 -10.54 0.92 -5.95
N MET A 363 -11.41 0.19 -6.65
CA MET A 363 -12.48 0.80 -7.46
C MET A 363 -13.52 1.53 -6.60
N GLU A 364 -13.91 0.98 -5.45
CA GLU A 364 -14.77 1.67 -4.48
C GLU A 364 -14.15 2.97 -3.97
N LEU A 365 -12.87 2.93 -3.57
CA LEU A 365 -12.15 4.10 -3.09
C LEU A 365 -11.97 5.15 -4.19
N ALA A 366 -11.69 4.73 -5.42
CA ALA A 366 -11.59 5.63 -6.56
C ALA A 366 -12.92 6.37 -6.82
N ASN A 367 -14.05 5.66 -6.77
CA ASN A 367 -15.38 6.27 -6.91
C ASN A 367 -15.69 7.24 -5.76
N ALA A 368 -15.34 6.88 -4.52
CA ALA A 368 -15.51 7.76 -3.38
C ALA A 368 -14.68 9.05 -3.52
N ASN A 369 -13.42 8.94 -3.98
CA ASN A 369 -12.56 10.09 -4.23
C ASN A 369 -13.13 11.01 -5.33
N ALA A 370 -13.59 10.44 -6.45
CA ALA A 370 -14.22 11.22 -7.52
C ALA A 370 -15.46 12.00 -7.03
N ASN A 371 -16.27 11.38 -6.14
CA ASN A 371 -17.42 12.06 -5.53
C ASN A 371 -17.01 13.19 -4.58
N LEU A 372 -15.93 13.00 -3.81
CA LEU A 372 -15.40 14.03 -2.92
C LEU A 372 -14.79 15.20 -3.70
N GLU A 373 -14.06 14.92 -4.78
CA GLU A 373 -13.52 15.93 -5.70
C GLU A 373 -14.65 16.77 -6.31
N ALA A 374 -15.71 16.14 -6.82
CA ALA A 374 -16.87 16.85 -7.33
C ALA A 374 -17.55 17.71 -6.25
N LYS A 375 -17.55 17.26 -4.98
CA LYS A 375 -18.12 18.04 -3.88
C LYS A 375 -17.25 19.25 -3.50
N ILE A 376 -15.93 19.10 -3.57
CA ILE A 376 -14.98 20.21 -3.38
C ILE A 376 -15.20 21.27 -4.46
N GLU A 377 -15.28 20.87 -5.73
CA GLU A 377 -15.52 21.79 -6.85
C GLU A 377 -16.86 22.56 -6.68
N GLN A 378 -17.92 21.89 -6.24
CA GLN A 378 -19.18 22.57 -5.91
C GLN A 378 -19.05 23.60 -4.77
N LEU A 379 -18.28 23.28 -3.73
CA LEU A 379 -18.06 24.17 -2.60
C LEU A 379 -17.20 25.38 -3.00
N GLU A 380 -16.21 25.18 -3.87
CA GLU A 380 -15.38 26.26 -4.41
C GLU A 380 -16.21 27.24 -5.27
N LEU A 381 -17.10 26.72 -6.13
CA LEU A 381 -18.04 27.56 -6.89
C LEU A 381 -18.97 28.35 -5.97
N HIS A 382 -19.51 27.73 -4.92
CA HIS A 382 -20.35 28.42 -3.95
C HIS A 382 -19.57 29.49 -3.17
N ALA A 383 -18.33 29.19 -2.76
CA ALA A 383 -17.46 30.16 -2.09
C ALA A 383 -17.22 31.39 -2.98
N SER A 384 -16.92 31.20 -4.26
CA SER A 384 -16.75 32.27 -5.23
C SER A 384 -18.02 33.12 -5.40
N ASP A 385 -19.21 32.52 -5.50
CA ASP A 385 -20.47 33.28 -5.56
C ASP A 385 -20.69 34.12 -4.31
N THR A 386 -20.42 33.57 -3.12
CA THR A 386 -20.54 34.31 -1.87
C THR A 386 -19.54 35.44 -1.76
N GLU A 387 -18.31 35.25 -2.24
CA GLU A 387 -17.27 36.29 -2.27
C GLU A 387 -17.67 37.44 -3.21
N ASN A 388 -18.20 37.12 -4.40
CA ASN A 388 -18.74 38.11 -5.33
C ASN A 388 -19.90 38.91 -4.70
N ARG A 389 -20.81 38.23 -3.97
CA ARG A 389 -21.91 38.89 -3.24
C ARG A 389 -21.38 39.85 -2.17
N VAL A 390 -20.38 39.42 -1.41
CA VAL A 390 -19.73 40.25 -0.38
C VAL A 390 -19.06 41.46 -1.02
N SER A 391 -18.37 41.30 -2.15
CA SER A 391 -17.78 42.42 -2.90
C SER A 391 -18.84 43.44 -3.33
N GLN A 392 -19.95 42.97 -3.92
CA GLN A 392 -21.07 43.84 -4.32
C GLN A 392 -21.67 44.57 -3.13
N LEU A 393 -21.91 43.87 -2.01
CA LEU A 393 -22.43 44.51 -0.80
C LEU A 393 -21.45 45.56 -0.26
N ASN A 394 -20.16 45.27 -0.24
CA ASN A 394 -19.14 46.23 0.19
C ASN A 394 -19.15 47.48 -0.69
N GLU A 395 -19.25 47.33 -2.01
CA GLU A 395 -19.40 48.48 -2.93
C GLU A 395 -20.62 49.32 -2.56
N THR A 396 -21.79 48.70 -2.35
CA THR A 396 -23.01 49.44 -1.95
C THR A 396 -22.87 50.14 -0.59
N VAL A 397 -22.18 49.52 0.37
CA VAL A 397 -21.89 50.16 1.67
C VAL A 397 -20.98 51.35 1.48
N THR A 398 -19.96 51.26 0.62
CA THR A 398 -19.07 52.40 0.33
C THR A 398 -19.81 53.55 -0.34
N THR A 399 -20.77 53.29 -1.23
CA THR A 399 -21.56 54.34 -1.87
C THR A 399 -22.52 55.00 -0.87
N LEU A 400 -23.22 54.20 -0.07
CA LEU A 400 -24.11 54.73 0.99
C LEU A 400 -23.36 55.55 2.03
N ASN A 401 -22.14 55.14 2.42
CA ASN A 401 -21.31 55.91 3.34
C ASN A 401 -20.88 57.26 2.75
N LYS A 402 -20.56 57.32 1.45
CA LYS A 402 -20.30 58.59 0.76
C LYS A 402 -21.53 59.50 0.77
N GLU A 403 -22.71 58.94 0.47
CA GLU A 403 -23.97 59.69 0.54
C GLU A 403 -24.27 60.21 1.94
N LEU A 404 -24.09 59.38 2.97
CA LEU A 404 -24.23 59.80 4.37
C LEU A 404 -23.27 60.93 4.73
N SER A 405 -22.02 60.87 4.28
CA SER A 405 -21.04 61.95 4.48
C SER A 405 -21.51 63.25 3.82
N MET A 406 -21.96 63.21 2.56
CA MET A 406 -22.46 64.40 1.87
C MET A 406 -23.69 64.99 2.56
N ARG A 407 -24.61 64.14 3.07
CA ARG A 407 -25.77 64.58 3.83
C ARG A 407 -25.38 65.20 5.18
N ALA A 408 -24.37 64.65 5.85
CA ALA A 408 -23.86 65.24 7.08
C ALA A 408 -23.28 66.64 6.84
N ASP A 409 -22.53 66.83 5.76
CA ASP A 409 -21.99 68.14 5.36
C ASP A 409 -23.12 69.14 5.00
N GLU A 410 -24.17 68.68 4.31
CA GLU A 410 -25.35 69.49 4.00
C GLU A 410 -26.08 69.95 5.27
N ILE A 411 -26.24 69.07 6.25
CA ILE A 411 -26.84 69.41 7.56
C ILE A 411 -26.00 70.46 8.29
N LEU A 412 -24.67 70.32 8.31
CA LEU A 412 -23.78 71.31 8.94
C LEU A 412 -23.90 72.69 8.26
N ALA A 413 -23.99 72.72 6.93
CA ALA A 413 -24.18 73.96 6.19
C ALA A 413 -25.53 74.64 6.50
N LEU A 414 -26.61 73.85 6.54
CA LEU A 414 -27.95 74.35 6.90
C LEU A 414 -27.99 74.84 8.35
N ASN A 415 -27.38 74.13 9.30
CA ASN A 415 -27.30 74.58 10.69
C ASN A 415 -26.56 75.91 10.81
N SER A 416 -25.43 76.08 10.11
CA SER A 416 -24.74 77.37 10.06
C SER A 416 -25.62 78.50 9.50
N GLN A 417 -26.48 78.20 8.54
CA GLN A 417 -27.44 79.17 8.02
C GLN A 417 -28.54 79.51 9.04
N VAL A 418 -29.06 78.51 9.75
CA VAL A 418 -30.03 78.71 10.84
C VAL A 418 -29.41 79.58 11.94
N ASP A 419 -28.16 79.33 12.35
CA ASP A 419 -27.47 80.14 13.36
C ASP A 419 -27.34 81.60 12.92
N LYS A 420 -26.97 81.85 11.65
CA LYS A 420 -26.91 83.21 11.09
C LYS A 420 -28.26 83.91 11.15
N ARG A 421 -29.33 83.24 10.71
CA ARG A 421 -30.70 83.79 10.77
C ARG A 421 -31.18 84.00 12.19
N THR A 422 -30.78 83.14 13.13
CA THR A 422 -31.09 83.31 14.55
C THR A 422 -30.45 84.57 15.10
N ILE A 423 -29.18 84.84 14.77
CA ILE A 423 -28.49 86.08 15.15
C ILE A 423 -29.17 87.30 14.52
N GLU A 424 -29.53 87.25 13.24
CA GLU A 424 -30.26 88.33 12.56
C GLU A 424 -31.63 88.62 13.21
N ILE A 425 -32.37 87.59 13.62
CA ILE A 425 -33.65 87.76 14.34
C ILE A 425 -33.41 88.43 15.69
N LEU A 426 -32.38 88.01 16.44
CA LEU A 426 -32.05 88.61 17.74
C LEU A 426 -31.69 90.09 17.61
N THR A 427 -30.93 90.48 16.58
CA THR A 427 -30.58 91.89 16.36
C THR A 427 -31.79 92.73 15.94
N LEU A 428 -32.64 92.21 15.06
CA LEU A 428 -33.88 92.89 14.66
C LEU A 428 -34.86 93.06 15.85
N ASN A 429 -34.98 92.05 16.70
CA ASN A 429 -35.82 92.14 17.91
C ASN A 429 -35.29 93.22 18.87
N SER A 430 -33.97 93.29 19.09
CA SER A 430 -33.37 94.36 19.90
C SER A 430 -33.68 95.75 19.34
N GLN A 431 -33.62 95.92 18.02
CA GLN A 431 -33.98 97.18 17.37
C GLN A 431 -35.48 97.50 17.52
N LEU A 432 -36.34 96.50 17.46
CA LEU A 432 -37.78 96.67 17.66
C LEU A 432 -38.08 97.13 19.09
N ASP A 433 -37.43 96.55 20.09
CA ASP A 433 -37.54 96.94 21.49
C ASP A 433 -37.04 98.39 21.71
N GLU A 434 -35.93 98.77 21.08
CA GLU A 434 -35.44 100.16 21.09
C GLU A 434 -36.47 101.13 20.53
N ARG A 435 -37.05 100.84 19.36
CA ARG A 435 -38.11 101.67 18.75
C ARG A 435 -39.38 101.70 19.59
N ALA A 436 -39.76 100.59 20.22
CA ALA A 436 -40.89 100.55 21.14
C ALA A 436 -40.68 101.49 22.34
N ASN A 437 -39.47 101.49 22.91
CA ASN A 437 -39.10 102.39 24.00
C ASN A 437 -39.08 103.87 23.55
N GLU A 438 -38.59 104.16 22.35
CA GLU A 438 -38.66 105.52 21.77
C GLU A 438 -40.10 106.00 21.60
N ILE A 439 -40.99 105.14 21.08
CA ILE A 439 -42.42 105.46 20.94
C ILE A 439 -43.06 105.72 22.30
N LEU A 440 -42.77 104.92 23.32
CA LEU A 440 -43.26 105.15 24.68
C LEU A 440 -42.78 106.51 25.22
N ALA A 441 -41.50 106.85 25.02
CA ALA A 441 -40.96 108.13 25.46
C ALA A 441 -41.62 109.33 24.74
N LEU A 442 -41.82 109.24 23.42
CA LEU A 442 -42.51 110.27 22.64
C LEU A 442 -43.98 110.40 23.03
N ASN A 443 -44.67 109.30 23.29
CA ASN A 443 -46.06 109.32 23.77
C ASN A 443 -46.18 110.02 25.12
N SER A 444 -45.27 109.76 26.07
CA SER A 444 -45.24 110.48 27.35
C SER A 444 -44.99 111.98 27.17
N GLN A 445 -44.14 112.37 26.21
CA GLN A 445 -43.93 113.80 25.88
C GLN A 445 -45.19 114.44 25.27
N LEU A 446 -45.88 113.73 24.39
CA LEU A 446 -47.14 114.20 23.80
C LEU A 446 -48.22 114.38 24.87
N GLU A 447 -48.33 113.46 25.83
CA GLU A 447 -49.27 113.57 26.94
C GLU A 447 -48.99 114.81 27.80
N LEU A 448 -47.73 115.07 28.15
CA LEU A 448 -47.34 116.30 28.86
C LEU A 448 -47.71 117.56 28.08
N HIS A 449 -47.43 117.62 26.78
CA HIS A 449 -47.81 118.76 25.94
C HIS A 449 -49.34 118.91 25.80
N GLU A 450 -50.10 117.81 25.78
CA GLU A 450 -51.55 117.85 25.79
C GLU A 450 -52.08 118.43 27.11
N GLU A 451 -51.50 118.03 28.25
CA GLU A 451 -51.81 118.62 29.57
C GLU A 451 -51.48 120.12 29.62
N GLU A 452 -50.31 120.53 29.13
CA GLU A 452 -49.92 121.95 29.02
C GLU A 452 -50.89 122.74 28.14
N LYS A 453 -51.23 122.21 26.96
CA LYS A 453 -52.22 122.80 26.04
C LYS A 453 -53.59 122.91 26.70
N ASN A 454 -54.02 121.89 27.43
CA ASN A 454 -55.30 121.91 28.16
C ASN A 454 -55.29 122.97 29.27
N SER A 455 -54.20 123.08 30.03
CA SER A 455 -54.00 124.13 31.05
C SER A 455 -54.03 125.54 30.44
N LEU A 456 -53.30 125.75 29.34
CA LEU A 456 -53.34 127.00 28.58
C LEU A 456 -54.75 127.27 28.03
N GLY A 457 -55.45 126.24 27.53
CA GLY A 457 -56.83 126.33 27.08
C GLY A 457 -57.79 126.78 28.17
N VAL A 458 -57.65 126.27 29.40
CA VAL A 458 -58.40 126.77 30.57
C VAL A 458 -58.08 128.24 30.82
N LYS A 459 -56.80 128.63 30.79
CA LYS A 459 -56.38 130.02 30.99
C LYS A 459 -56.96 130.96 29.92
N VAL A 460 -56.94 130.57 28.64
CA VAL A 460 -57.56 131.33 27.56
C VAL A 460 -59.06 131.50 27.82
N LYS A 461 -59.79 130.44 28.17
CA LYS A 461 -61.21 130.52 28.53
C LYS A 461 -61.46 131.47 29.71
N THR A 462 -60.61 131.44 30.74
CA THR A 462 -60.75 132.39 31.87
C THR A 462 -60.50 133.84 31.45
N MET A 463 -59.53 134.09 30.57
CA MET A 463 -59.27 135.41 30.02
C MET A 463 -60.41 135.89 29.11
N GLU A 464 -61.02 135.01 28.32
CA GLU A 464 -62.21 135.32 27.51
C GLU A 464 -63.39 135.75 28.37
N VAL A 465 -63.64 135.07 29.50
CA VAL A 465 -64.67 135.45 30.48
C VAL A 465 -64.37 136.82 31.07
N HIS A 466 -63.15 137.05 31.56
CA HIS A 466 -62.75 138.36 32.10
C HIS A 466 -62.87 139.47 31.04
N LEU A 467 -62.50 139.20 29.79
CA LEU A 467 -62.65 140.16 28.69
C LEU A 467 -64.14 140.46 28.44
N HIS A 468 -64.99 139.45 28.48
CA HIS A 468 -66.44 139.62 28.33
C HIS A 468 -67.05 140.43 29.48
N GLU A 469 -66.65 140.16 30.72
CA GLU A 469 -67.07 140.94 31.90
C GLU A 469 -66.64 142.40 31.78
N LEU A 470 -65.37 142.66 31.41
CA LEU A 470 -64.87 144.01 31.17
C LEU A 470 -65.66 144.71 30.05
N HIS A 471 -65.97 144.00 28.96
CA HIS A 471 -66.83 144.54 27.89
C HIS A 471 -68.24 144.87 28.40
N LEU A 472 -68.80 144.05 29.29
CA LEU A 472 -70.11 144.27 29.88
C LEU A 472 -70.11 145.51 30.79
N GLU A 473 -69.08 145.68 31.62
CA GLU A 473 -68.87 146.88 32.44
C GLU A 473 -68.64 148.13 31.60
N HIS A 474 -67.82 148.03 30.55
CA HIS A 474 -67.66 149.12 29.59
C HIS A 474 -69.00 149.49 28.94
N ALA A 475 -69.82 148.51 28.55
CA ALA A 475 -71.15 148.77 28.01
C ALA A 475 -72.08 149.46 29.02
N LYS A 476 -72.08 149.04 30.29
CA LYS A 476 -72.83 149.71 31.37
C LYS A 476 -72.38 151.16 31.55
N LEU A 477 -71.08 151.39 31.71
CA LEU A 477 -70.52 152.73 31.85
C LEU A 477 -70.86 153.62 30.65
N ILE A 478 -70.86 153.08 29.43
CA ILE A 478 -71.32 153.81 28.24
C ILE A 478 -72.79 154.21 28.38
N THR A 479 -73.68 153.31 28.81
CA THR A 479 -75.11 153.64 29.01
C THR A 479 -75.33 154.68 30.11
N GLU A 480 -74.54 154.63 31.19
CA GLU A 480 -74.58 155.63 32.26
C GLU A 480 -74.08 156.99 31.76
N ILE A 481 -72.96 157.02 31.03
CA ILE A 481 -72.45 158.24 30.39
C ILE A 481 -73.50 158.82 29.43
N GLU A 482 -74.19 157.98 28.65
CA GLU A 482 -75.28 158.42 27.76
C GLU A 482 -76.50 158.94 28.52
N ALA A 483 -76.85 158.36 29.68
CA ALA A 483 -77.91 158.86 30.54
C ALA A 483 -77.57 160.22 31.14
N VAL A 484 -76.37 160.38 31.71
CA VAL A 484 -75.87 161.66 32.22
C VAL A 484 -75.80 162.70 31.11
N LYS A 485 -75.38 162.32 29.89
CA LYS A 485 -75.41 163.21 28.73
C LYS A 485 -76.84 163.68 28.39
N ARG A 486 -77.86 162.83 28.49
CA ARG A 486 -79.27 163.23 28.31
C ARG A 486 -79.72 164.21 29.39
N GLU A 487 -79.43 163.91 30.66
CA GLU A 487 -79.74 164.82 31.77
C GLU A 487 -79.04 166.18 31.61
N ALA A 488 -77.78 166.19 31.16
CA ALA A 488 -77.06 167.42 30.86
C ALA A 488 -77.71 168.23 29.73
N VAL A 489 -78.29 167.58 28.72
CA VAL A 489 -79.08 168.23 27.66
C VAL A 489 -80.37 168.81 28.23
N ASP A 490 -81.07 168.09 29.11
CA ASP A 490 -82.29 168.57 29.77
C ASP A 490 -82.01 169.76 30.68
N PHE A 491 -80.95 169.71 31.51
CA PHE A 491 -80.50 170.84 32.31
C PHE A 491 -80.11 172.03 31.44
N LYS A 492 -79.45 171.80 30.30
CA LYS A 492 -79.14 172.86 29.33
C LYS A 492 -80.42 173.48 28.73
N GLY A 493 -81.45 172.68 28.51
CA GLY A 493 -82.79 173.17 28.13
C GLY A 493 -83.41 174.04 29.21
N ARG A 494 -83.36 173.59 30.47
CA ARG A 494 -83.85 174.33 31.64
C ARG A 494 -83.12 175.67 31.83
N ILE A 495 -81.80 175.68 31.65
CA ILE A 495 -80.98 176.91 31.69
C ILE A 495 -81.45 177.88 30.62
N LYS A 496 -81.64 177.44 29.37
CA LYS A 496 -82.16 178.30 28.28
C LYS A 496 -83.54 178.88 28.59
N GLU A 497 -84.40 178.10 29.25
CA GLU A 497 -85.74 178.53 29.62
C GLU A 497 -85.71 179.59 30.74
N LEU A 498 -84.84 179.40 31.73
CA LEU A 498 -84.56 180.40 32.77
C LEU A 498 -83.90 181.66 32.20
N GLU A 499 -82.97 181.53 31.25
CA GLU A 499 -82.35 182.66 30.55
C GLU A 499 -83.41 183.49 29.82
N LYS A 500 -84.35 182.85 29.10
CA LYS A 500 -85.49 183.54 28.47
C LYS A 500 -86.36 184.27 29.49
N GLU A 501 -86.61 183.69 30.65
CA GLU A 501 -87.39 184.34 31.72
C GLU A 501 -86.63 185.53 32.34
N ILE A 502 -85.31 185.39 32.58
CA ILE A 502 -84.45 186.50 33.02
C ILE A 502 -84.48 187.63 31.99
N GLU A 503 -84.42 187.32 30.70
CA GLU A 503 -84.50 188.32 29.64
C GLU A 503 -85.87 189.01 29.60
N ARG A 504 -86.95 188.26 29.82
CA ARG A 504 -88.30 188.82 29.98
C ARG A 504 -88.37 189.78 31.17
N GLN A 505 -87.79 189.40 32.31
CA GLN A 505 -87.71 190.26 33.50
C GLN A 505 -86.85 191.50 33.25
N SER A 506 -85.72 191.36 32.55
CA SER A 506 -84.86 192.47 32.14
C SER A 506 -85.60 193.47 31.26
N MET A 507 -86.44 192.98 30.32
CA MET A 507 -87.28 193.84 29.48
C MET A 507 -88.26 194.67 30.31
N VAL A 508 -88.96 194.05 31.27
CA VAL A 508 -89.91 194.75 32.18
C VAL A 508 -89.19 195.78 33.06
N ILE A 509 -87.99 195.46 33.55
CA ILE A 509 -87.16 196.39 34.32
C ILE A 509 -86.73 197.57 33.44
N SER A 510 -86.36 197.32 32.17
CA SER A 510 -85.95 198.35 31.22
C SER A 510 -87.10 199.29 30.86
N GLU A 511 -88.32 198.79 30.64
CA GLU A 511 -89.52 199.61 30.40
C GLU A 511 -89.82 200.52 31.59
N ASN A 512 -89.78 199.98 32.81
CA ASN A 512 -89.95 200.77 34.03
C ASN A 512 -88.81 201.79 34.22
N ALA A 513 -87.58 201.46 33.84
CA ALA A 513 -86.45 202.38 33.86
C ALA A 513 -86.57 203.48 32.80
N GLU A 514 -87.09 203.17 31.61
CA GLU A 514 -87.35 204.13 30.52
C GLU A 514 -88.47 205.09 30.90
N GLY A 515 -89.55 204.60 31.53
CA GLY A 515 -90.61 205.44 32.09
C GLY A 515 -90.08 206.42 33.15
N LYS A 516 -89.15 205.97 34.01
CA LYS A 516 -88.45 206.85 34.96
C LYS A 516 -87.52 207.85 34.26
N ARG A 517 -86.80 207.45 33.20
CA ARG A 517 -85.94 208.35 32.41
C ARG A 517 -86.74 209.42 31.67
N GLU A 518 -87.91 209.09 31.13
CA GLU A 518 -88.76 210.04 30.43
C GLU A 518 -89.38 211.08 31.38
N ALA A 519 -89.78 210.65 32.59
CA ALA A 519 -90.16 211.57 33.65
C ALA A 519 -89.03 212.57 33.98
N ILE A 520 -87.77 212.13 33.99
CA ILE A 520 -86.60 212.99 34.19
C ILE A 520 -86.40 213.94 33.00
N ARG A 521 -86.52 213.49 31.74
CA ARG A 521 -86.38 214.34 30.55
C ARG A 521 -87.40 215.48 30.53
N GLN A 522 -88.67 215.16 30.81
CA GLN A 522 -89.75 216.14 30.92
C GLN A 522 -89.43 217.20 31.98
N LEU A 523 -88.89 216.78 33.13
CA LEU A 523 -88.50 217.69 34.22
C LEU A 523 -87.32 218.58 33.82
N CYS A 524 -86.28 218.03 33.17
CA CYS A 524 -85.12 218.79 32.69
C CYS A 524 -85.50 219.85 31.64
N MET A 525 -86.41 219.55 30.70
CA MET A 525 -86.90 220.53 29.72
C MET A 525 -87.64 221.70 30.39
N SER A 526 -88.41 221.44 31.44
CA SER A 526 -89.06 222.52 32.20
C SER A 526 -88.04 223.41 32.93
N VAL A 527 -86.97 222.82 33.48
CA VAL A 527 -85.90 223.55 34.18
C VAL A 527 -85.07 224.39 33.22
N GLU A 528 -84.75 223.89 32.02
CA GLU A 528 -84.00 224.67 31.01
C GLU A 528 -84.82 225.86 30.48
N TYR A 529 -86.14 225.71 30.32
CA TYR A 529 -87.02 226.82 29.96
C TYR A 529 -87.01 227.96 30.99
N TYR A 530 -87.04 227.63 32.30
CA TYR A 530 -86.91 228.63 33.36
C TYR A 530 -85.50 229.22 33.47
N ARG A 531 -84.47 228.42 33.14
CA ARG A 531 -83.06 228.85 33.19
C ARG A 531 -82.71 229.82 32.05
N ASP A 532 -83.23 229.60 30.85
CA ASP A 532 -83.04 230.49 29.70
C ASP A 532 -83.75 231.85 29.89
N GLY A 533 -84.95 231.85 30.48
CA GLY A 533 -85.63 233.09 30.88
C GLY A 533 -84.84 233.90 31.93
N TYR A 534 -84.14 233.22 32.86
CA TYR A 534 -83.33 233.87 33.89
C TYR A 534 -81.98 234.40 33.36
N CYS A 535 -81.40 233.76 32.35
CA CYS A 535 -80.16 234.22 31.71
C CYS A 535 -80.38 235.49 30.89
N GLN A 536 -81.50 235.61 30.17
CA GLN A 536 -81.87 236.85 29.46
C GLN A 536 -82.11 238.02 30.45
N LEU A 537 -82.61 237.76 31.65
CA LEU A 537 -82.67 238.75 32.73
C LEU A 537 -81.29 239.12 33.31
N ARG A 538 -80.31 238.20 33.26
CA ARG A 538 -78.97 238.42 33.82
C ARG A 538 -78.09 239.30 32.92
N GLU A 539 -78.30 239.32 31.60
CA GLU A 539 -77.64 240.28 30.69
C GLU A 539 -78.03 241.75 30.95
N ILE A 540 -79.21 242.00 31.52
CA ILE A 540 -79.71 243.37 31.73
C ILE A 540 -79.19 244.00 33.04
N ILE A 541 -78.71 243.20 34.02
CA ILE A 541 -78.48 243.69 35.41
C ILE A 541 -76.99 243.84 35.79
N LYS A 542 -76.01 243.33 35.04
CA LYS A 542 -74.57 243.51 35.37
C LYS A 542 -73.89 244.67 34.65
N GLY A 543 -74.53 245.84 34.72
CA GLY A 543 -74.02 247.13 34.30
C GLY A 543 -73.56 248.08 35.42
N HIS A 544 -73.28 247.67 36.67
CA HIS A 544 -72.76 248.60 37.71
C HIS A 544 -71.71 247.99 38.69
N LYS A 545 -70.52 248.63 38.69
CA LYS A 545 -69.29 248.56 39.53
C LYS A 545 -68.06 247.81 38.97
N ARG A 546 -66.92 248.54 38.96
CA ARG A 546 -65.63 248.35 38.26
C ARG A 546 -64.47 247.94 39.20
N HIS A 547 -63.38 247.40 38.60
CA HIS A 547 -61.96 247.37 39.08
C HIS A 547 -61.65 246.41 40.27
N PHE A 548 -60.50 245.72 40.45
CA PHE A 548 -59.11 245.73 39.93
C PHE A 548 -58.38 244.45 40.47
N VAL A 549 -57.43 243.79 39.77
CA VAL A 549 -55.94 243.73 39.98
C VAL A 549 -55.51 242.39 39.31
N MET A 550 -54.56 242.25 38.37
CA MET A 550 -53.11 242.56 38.23
C MET A 550 -52.12 241.49 38.76
N VAL A 551 -51.26 241.03 37.83
CA VAL A 551 -49.93 240.38 37.92
C VAL A 551 -49.83 238.85 38.11
N ASN A 552 -49.14 238.26 37.11
CA ASN A 552 -48.58 236.92 36.88
C ASN A 552 -49.50 235.74 36.53
#